data_AF-A0A847NET0-F1
#
_entry.id   AF-A0A847NET0-F1
#
_cell.length_a   1.000
_cell.length_b   1.000
_cell.length_c   1.000
_cell.angle_alpha   90.00
_cell.angle_beta   90.00
_cell.angle_gamma   90.00
#
_symmetry.space_group_name_H-M   'P 1'
#
loop_
_entity.id
_entity.type
_entity.pdbx_description
1 polymer ?
#
loop_
_entity_poly.entity_id
_entity_poly.type
_entity_poly.pdbx_seq_one_letter_code
_entity_poly.pdbx_strand_id
1 'polypeptide(L)' 'MDRKKELKLQYKQRKPDMGVFIIRSKGKNKCYIEATKDLRG' A
#
# COMPACT_ATOMS: atom_id res chain seq x y z
N MET A 1 13.52 -18.26 21.46
CA MET A 1 12.23 -17.64 21.84
C MET A 1 12.22 -16.17 21.42
N ASP A 2 12.39 -15.87 20.13
CA ASP A 2 12.39 -14.48 19.61
C ASP A 2 11.48 -14.36 18.37
N ARG A 3 10.39 -15.12 18.36
CA ARG A 3 9.42 -15.17 17.24
C ARG A 3 8.88 -13.78 16.86
N LYS A 4 8.84 -12.84 17.82
CA LYS A 4 8.49 -11.43 17.59
C LYS A 4 9.54 -10.65 16.79
N LYS A 5 10.83 -10.96 16.92
CA LYS A 5 11.91 -10.36 16.12
C LYS A 5 11.89 -10.87 14.69
N GLU A 6 11.69 -12.18 14.50
CA GLU A 6 11.60 -12.78 13.17
C GLU A 6 10.42 -12.22 12.37
N LEU A 7 9.25 -12.09 13.00
CA LEU A 7 8.06 -11.49 12.36
C LEU A 7 8.28 -10.03 11.98
N LYS A 8 8.94 -9.22 12.83
CA LYS A 8 9.31 -7.84 12.50
C LYS A 8 10.28 -7.76 11.33
N LEU A 9 11.24 -8.68 11.26
CA LEU A 9 12.20 -8.74 10.16
C LEU A 9 11.52 -9.14 8.84
N GLN A 10 10.58 -10.09 8.88
CA GLN A 10 9.77 -10.47 7.73
C GLN A 10 8.86 -9.32 7.28
N TYR A 11 8.24 -8.58 8.19
CA TYR A 11 7.46 -7.39 7.86
C TYR A 11 8.30 -6.28 7.23
N LYS A 12 9.52 -6.04 7.71
CA LYS A 12 10.44 -5.05 7.10
C LYS A 12 10.94 -5.47 5.72
N GLN A 13 11.13 -6.78 5.50
CA GLN A 13 11.62 -7.32 4.22
C GLN A 13 10.51 -7.53 3.20
N ARG A 14 9.26 -7.67 3.64
CA ARG A 14 8.12 -7.68 2.72
C ARG A 14 8.00 -6.30 2.10
N LYS A 15 8.08 -6.26 0.77
CA LYS A 15 7.65 -5.08 0.04
C LYS A 15 6.15 -4.89 0.36
N PRO A 16 5.72 -3.73 0.86
CA PRO A 16 4.30 -3.43 0.91
C PRO A 16 3.75 -3.54 -0.52
N ASP A 17 2.46 -3.81 -0.66
CA ASP A 17 1.83 -3.86 -1.99
C ASP A 17 1.83 -2.43 -2.53
N MET A 18 2.95 -2.05 -3.16
CA MET A 18 3.12 -0.77 -3.81
C MET A 18 2.30 -0.81 -5.09
N GLY A 19 1.53 0.24 -5.33
CA GLY A 19 0.78 0.34 -6.56
C GLY A 19 0.10 1.68 -6.70
N VAL A 20 -0.62 1.82 -7.80
CA VAL A 20 -1.32 3.05 -8.15
C VAL A 20 -2.81 2.81 -7.93
N PHE A 21 -3.45 3.67 -7.14
CA PHE A 21 -4.91 3.67 -7.03
C PHE A 21 -5.48 4.88 -7.76
N ILE A 22 -6.69 4.71 -8.28
CA ILE A 22 -7.40 5.73 -9.04
C ILE A 22 -8.75 5.97 -8.39
N ILE A 23 -8.99 7.21 -7.96
CA ILE A 23 -10.31 7.68 -7.55
C ILE A 23 -10.89 8.48 -8.71
N ARG A 24 -11.86 7.90 -9.43
CA ARG A 24 -12.59 8.58 -10.50
C ARG A 24 -13.97 9.01 -10.03
N SER A 25 -14.37 10.25 -10.31
CA SER A 25 -15.76 10.67 -10.17
C SER A 25 -16.54 10.27 -11.42
N LYS A 26 -17.73 9.68 -11.25
CA LYS A 26 -18.60 9.28 -12.37
C LYS A 26 -19.32 10.46 -13.05
N GLY A 27 -19.55 11.55 -12.31
CA GLY A 27 -20.37 12.67 -12.77
C GLY A 27 -19.60 13.95 -13.10
N LYS A 28 -18.39 14.12 -12.55
CA LYS A 28 -17.45 15.16 -12.97
C LYS A 28 -16.24 14.43 -13.50
N ASN A 29 -15.74 14.79 -14.68
CA ASN A 29 -14.58 14.17 -15.34
C ASN A 29 -13.26 14.45 -14.60
N LYS A 30 -13.26 14.23 -13.29
CA LYS A 30 -12.16 14.43 -12.36
C LYS A 30 -11.65 13.04 -11.95
N CYS A 31 -10.35 12.88 -12.12
CA CYS A 31 -9.63 11.65 -11.84
C CYS A 31 -8.46 12.00 -10.92
N TYR A 32 -8.36 11.33 -9.79
CA TYR A 32 -7.23 11.43 -8.88
C TYR A 32 -6.44 10.13 -8.96
N ILE A 33 -5.15 10.25 -9.26
CA ILE A 33 -4.24 9.13 -9.44
C ILE A 33 -3.07 9.36 -8.49
N GLU A 34 -2.81 8.40 -7.62
CA GLU A 34 -1.69 8.46 -6.69
C GLU A 34 -0.98 7.11 -6.61
N ALA A 35 0.35 7.17 -6.66
CA ALA A 35 1.21 6.02 -6.42
C ALA A 35 1.47 5.92 -4.92
N THR A 36 0.90 4.91 -4.27
CA THR A 36 1.12 4.67 -2.84
C THR A 36 2.15 3.57 -2.65
N LYS A 37 2.97 3.74 -1.62
CA LYS A 37 3.88 2.70 -1.15
C LYS A 37 3.14 1.62 -0.37
N ASP A 38 1.91 1.89 0.09
CA ASP A 38 1.09 0.93 0.80
C ASP A 38 -0.37 1.06 0.33
N LEU A 39 -0.85 0.07 -0.42
CA LEU A 39 -2.22 0.03 -0.92
C LEU A 39 -3.25 -0.37 0.15
N ARG A 40 -2.83 -0.81 1.35
CA ARG A 40 -3.74 -1.35 2.37
C ARG A 40 -4.20 -0.30 3.38
N GLY A 41 -3.43 0.78 3.56
CA GLY A 41 -3.80 1.90 4.45
C GLY A 41 -3.69 1.54 5.92
#